data_AF-A0A821PGA2-F1
#
_entry.id   AF-A0A821PGA2-F1
#
_cell.length_a   1.000
_cell.length_b   1.000
_cell.length_c   1.000
_cell.angle_alpha   90.00
_cell.angle_beta   90.00
_cell.angle_gamma   90.00
#
_symmetry.space_group_name_H-M   'P 1'
#
loop_
_entity.id
_entity.type
_entity.pdbx_description
1 polymer ?
#
loop_
_entity_poly.entity_id
_entity_poly.type
_entity_poly.pdbx_seq_one_letter_code
_entity_poly.pdbx_strand_id
1 'polypeptide(L)'
;KNLSKNTIRKFVVCASSIYSELRSYIFYAPITAAAWHRIGYEVIVVFVGDFTTNNNDRSLLKQLNITRTLLKRLGVYVIDFQCHRSYSIKISQLVRMFVGFISNDIVKDIDYIITTDIDLIPLNKNNYIIKNGTHGFIYNAFCCEIFKRREKVYRIYPMSHICLSKQLWRNLVLESTQRKELLHSNLSSLNTILLSNKAPFSFDTISLYTRHEFGQIYDTNMKKGDPAWFMDQIYSSMLLHDYCEKHSNIIIDKFHGPSARLDSGFSPQAWKLEQLKRYDDAHLIHDEIFSSYQYSMFKNLLFYIFNSSLVNDFDLYYKEFLLTLRNKTKVH
;
A
#
# COMPACT_ATOMS: atom_id res chain seq x y z
N LYS A 1 3.25 -17.28 -30.80
CA LYS A 1 3.44 -16.44 -29.60
C LYS A 1 4.40 -15.31 -29.99
N ASN A 2 3.85 -14.16 -30.41
CA ASN A 2 4.65 -13.00 -30.77
C ASN A 2 5.44 -12.52 -29.56
N LEU A 3 6.75 -12.38 -29.72
CA LEU A 3 7.63 -11.64 -28.82
C LEU A 3 7.05 -10.22 -28.67
N SER A 4 6.31 -9.98 -27.59
CA SER A 4 5.77 -8.66 -27.31
C SER A 4 6.96 -7.72 -27.09
N LYS A 5 6.92 -6.56 -27.77
CA LYS A 5 7.74 -5.40 -27.44
C LYS A 5 7.76 -5.26 -25.92
N ASN A 6 8.94 -5.00 -25.33
CA ASN A 6 9.10 -4.69 -23.90
C ASN A 6 8.32 -3.41 -23.55
N THR A 7 6.99 -3.53 -23.42
CA THR A 7 6.12 -2.48 -22.97
C THR A 7 6.30 -2.33 -21.47
N ILE A 8 6.69 -1.13 -21.04
CA ILE A 8 6.75 -0.75 -19.64
C ILE A 8 5.34 -0.83 -19.06
N ARG A 9 5.15 -1.67 -18.04
CA ARG A 9 3.88 -1.82 -17.33
C ARG A 9 3.86 -0.92 -16.10
N LYS A 10 2.66 -0.71 -15.56
CA LYS A 10 2.43 0.13 -14.40
C LYS A 10 1.65 -0.66 -13.36
N PHE A 11 2.19 -0.75 -12.16
CA PHE A 11 1.64 -1.49 -11.04
C PHE A 11 1.27 -0.55 -9.91
N VAL A 12 0.28 -0.96 -9.12
CA VAL A 12 -0.01 -0.42 -7.81
C VAL A 12 0.13 -1.54 -6.80
N VAL A 13 0.82 -1.26 -5.70
CA VAL A 13 0.92 -2.15 -4.54
C VAL A 13 0.23 -1.49 -3.36
N CYS A 14 -0.78 -2.14 -2.84
CA CYS A 14 -1.37 -1.83 -1.54
C CYS A 14 -1.24 -3.04 -0.62
N ALA A 15 -1.19 -2.76 0.68
CA ALA A 15 -1.00 -3.80 1.69
C ALA A 15 -1.99 -3.61 2.83
N SER A 16 -2.44 -4.73 3.40
CA SER A 16 -3.32 -4.74 4.57
C SER A 16 -2.95 -5.88 5.49
N SER A 17 -2.87 -5.58 6.79
CA SER A 17 -2.84 -6.64 7.79
C SER A 17 -4.18 -7.37 7.82
N ILE A 18 -4.14 -8.70 7.88
CA ILE A 18 -5.34 -9.49 8.14
C ILE A 18 -5.82 -9.32 9.60
N TYR A 19 -4.96 -8.85 10.49
CA TYR A 19 -5.28 -8.61 11.90
C TYR A 19 -5.56 -7.15 12.22
N SER A 20 -5.77 -6.31 11.21
CA SER A 20 -6.22 -4.92 11.40
C SER A 20 -7.46 -4.87 12.29
N GLU A 21 -7.48 -3.91 13.21
CA GLU A 21 -8.67 -3.61 14.03
C GLU A 21 -9.80 -3.07 13.14
N LEU A 22 -9.44 -2.27 12.13
CA LEU A 22 -10.34 -1.77 11.10
C LEU A 22 -10.57 -2.86 10.06
N ARG A 23 -11.80 -3.38 10.00
CA ARG A 23 -12.21 -4.44 9.06
C ARG A 23 -12.37 -3.93 7.63
N SER A 24 -12.64 -2.63 7.50
CA SER A 24 -12.74 -1.89 6.24
C SER A 24 -11.52 -2.06 5.34
N TYR A 25 -10.30 -2.21 5.86
CA TYR A 25 -9.10 -2.36 5.03
C TYR A 25 -9.10 -3.64 4.17
N ILE A 26 -9.53 -4.77 4.73
CA ILE A 26 -9.71 -6.00 3.93
C ILE A 26 -10.87 -5.81 2.95
N PHE A 27 -11.96 -5.19 3.41
CA PHE A 27 -13.14 -4.94 2.59
C PHE A 27 -12.83 -4.07 1.35
N TYR A 28 -11.99 -3.05 1.49
CA TYR A 28 -11.70 -2.13 0.39
C TYR A 28 -10.73 -2.68 -0.66
N ALA A 29 -9.96 -3.73 -0.34
CA ALA A 29 -8.97 -4.30 -1.25
C ALA A 29 -9.49 -4.50 -2.71
N PRO A 30 -10.62 -5.20 -2.95
CA PRO A 30 -11.14 -5.39 -4.32
C PRO A 30 -11.65 -4.10 -4.95
N ILE A 31 -12.24 -3.19 -4.17
CA ILE A 31 -12.79 -1.93 -4.68
C ILE A 31 -11.66 -1.00 -5.12
N THR A 32 -10.65 -0.84 -4.27
CA THR A 32 -9.44 -0.06 -4.56
C THR A 32 -8.68 -0.65 -5.74
N ALA A 33 -8.55 -1.97 -5.82
CA ALA A 33 -7.91 -2.61 -6.96
C ALA A 33 -8.65 -2.34 -8.29
N ALA A 34 -9.98 -2.44 -8.30
CA ALA A 34 -10.78 -2.13 -9.47
C ALA A 34 -10.64 -0.66 -9.90
N ALA A 35 -10.54 0.26 -8.94
CA ALA A 35 -10.37 1.69 -9.24
C ALA A 35 -9.02 2.00 -9.90
N TRP A 36 -7.95 1.32 -9.48
CA TRP A 36 -6.64 1.42 -10.13
C TRP A 36 -6.61 0.77 -11.51
N HIS A 37 -7.24 -0.39 -11.68
CA HIS A 37 -7.42 -1.03 -12.98
C HIS A 37 -8.12 -0.12 -13.98
N ARG A 38 -9.18 0.57 -13.56
CA ARG A 38 -9.92 1.53 -14.39
C ARG A 38 -9.02 2.59 -15.01
N ILE A 39 -8.01 3.06 -14.29
CA ILE A 39 -7.10 4.10 -14.77
C ILE A 39 -5.82 3.55 -15.46
N GLY A 40 -5.74 2.23 -15.64
CA GLY A 40 -4.73 1.56 -16.47
C GLY A 40 -3.53 1.02 -15.71
N TYR A 41 -3.68 0.73 -14.41
CA TYR A 41 -2.66 0.08 -13.60
C TYR A 41 -3.00 -1.40 -13.37
N GLU A 42 -2.00 -2.27 -13.37
CA GLU A 42 -2.11 -3.60 -12.77
C GLU A 42 -2.01 -3.47 -11.25
N VAL A 43 -2.62 -4.39 -10.48
CA VAL A 43 -2.68 -4.25 -9.02
C VAL A 43 -2.13 -5.50 -8.33
N ILE A 44 -1.36 -5.26 -7.28
CA ILE A 44 -0.87 -6.26 -6.35
C ILE A 44 -1.40 -5.91 -4.96
N VAL A 45 -2.19 -6.80 -4.39
CA VAL A 45 -2.66 -6.71 -2.99
C VAL A 45 -1.80 -7.63 -2.15
N VAL A 46 -1.15 -7.06 -1.13
CA VAL A 46 -0.34 -7.81 -0.17
C VAL A 46 -1.13 -7.97 1.13
N PHE A 47 -1.59 -9.18 1.43
CA PHE A 47 -2.16 -9.49 2.74
C PHE A 47 -1.05 -9.94 3.68
N VAL A 48 -0.93 -9.25 4.81
CA VAL A 48 0.15 -9.49 5.78
C VAL A 48 -0.42 -10.16 7.03
N GLY A 49 0.15 -11.29 7.43
CA GLY A 49 -0.31 -12.01 8.61
C GLY A 49 0.27 -13.40 8.74
N ASP A 50 -0.29 -14.17 9.69
CA ASP A 50 0.07 -15.56 9.89
C ASP A 50 -0.97 -16.45 9.20
N PHE A 51 -0.50 -17.15 8.16
CA PHE A 51 -1.28 -18.07 7.34
C PHE A 51 -0.98 -19.55 7.66
N THR A 52 -0.09 -19.83 8.61
CA THR A 52 0.39 -21.19 8.93
C THR A 52 -0.51 -21.96 9.88
N THR A 53 -1.36 -21.26 10.64
CA THR A 53 -2.28 -21.88 11.58
C THR A 53 -3.69 -21.91 11.00
N ASN A 54 -4.43 -23.00 11.28
CA ASN A 54 -5.90 -23.01 11.24
C ASN A 54 -6.39 -22.02 12.29
N ASN A 55 -6.28 -20.73 11.99
CA ASN A 55 -6.54 -19.65 12.93
C ASN A 55 -7.92 -19.86 13.54
N ASN A 56 -7.99 -19.83 14.87
CA ASN A 56 -9.23 -19.94 15.63
C ASN A 56 -10.25 -18.83 15.28
N ASP A 57 -9.87 -17.82 14.49
CA ASP A 57 -10.77 -16.80 13.95
C ASP A 57 -11.32 -17.21 12.56
N ARG A 58 -12.29 -18.14 12.58
CA ARG A 58 -13.04 -18.55 11.38
C ARG A 58 -13.70 -17.38 10.65
N SER A 59 -14.05 -16.30 11.34
CA SER A 59 -14.68 -15.13 10.71
C SER A 59 -13.68 -14.37 9.85
N LEU A 60 -12.46 -14.19 10.36
CA LEU A 60 -11.39 -13.52 9.62
C LEU A 60 -11.01 -14.29 8.34
N LEU A 61 -10.86 -15.62 8.44
CA LEU A 61 -10.58 -16.46 7.28
C LEU A 61 -11.69 -16.37 6.23
N LYS A 62 -12.96 -16.34 6.66
CA LYS A 62 -14.10 -16.14 5.74
C LYS A 62 -14.04 -14.79 5.04
N GLN A 63 -13.80 -13.71 5.78
CA GLN A 63 -13.64 -12.36 5.20
C GLN A 63 -12.55 -12.33 4.14
N LEU A 64 -11.39 -12.88 4.49
CA LEU A 64 -10.25 -12.93 3.60
C LEU A 64 -10.52 -13.77 2.35
N ASN A 65 -11.18 -14.92 2.48
CA ASN A 65 -11.48 -15.80 1.35
C ASN A 65 -12.50 -15.19 0.38
N ILE A 66 -13.55 -14.55 0.89
CA ILE A 66 -14.52 -13.83 0.04
C ILE A 66 -13.80 -12.70 -0.71
N THR A 67 -12.95 -11.94 0.00
CA THR A 67 -12.15 -10.85 -0.57
C THR A 67 -11.18 -11.36 -1.66
N ARG A 68 -10.43 -12.43 -1.39
CA ARG A 68 -9.53 -13.08 -2.36
C ARG A 68 -10.27 -13.58 -3.59
N THR A 69 -11.47 -14.12 -3.40
CA THR A 69 -12.30 -14.62 -4.51
C THR A 69 -12.65 -13.49 -5.48
N LEU A 70 -13.07 -12.34 -4.95
CA LEU A 70 -13.35 -11.17 -5.78
C LEU A 70 -12.08 -10.58 -6.42
N LEU A 71 -10.97 -10.48 -5.67
CA LEU A 71 -9.68 -10.03 -6.22
C LEU A 71 -9.21 -10.90 -7.39
N LYS A 72 -9.33 -12.22 -7.26
CA LYS A 72 -8.99 -13.17 -8.33
C LYS A 72 -9.88 -12.98 -9.57
N ARG A 73 -11.19 -12.75 -9.38
CA ARG A 73 -12.11 -12.42 -10.49
C ARG A 73 -11.73 -11.12 -11.20
N LEU A 74 -11.21 -10.14 -10.46
CA LEU A 74 -10.74 -8.86 -11.00
C LEU A 74 -9.37 -8.94 -11.69
N GLY A 75 -8.69 -10.11 -11.66
CA GLY A 75 -7.36 -10.27 -12.26
C GLY A 75 -6.22 -9.67 -11.42
N VAL A 76 -6.45 -9.49 -10.11
CA VAL A 76 -5.47 -8.88 -9.20
C VAL A 76 -4.45 -9.92 -8.73
N TYR A 77 -3.18 -9.53 -8.66
CA TYR A 77 -2.15 -10.34 -8.03
C TYR A 77 -2.31 -10.28 -6.51
N VAL A 78 -2.44 -11.43 -5.85
CA VAL A 78 -2.54 -11.50 -4.39
C VAL A 78 -1.27 -12.14 -3.85
N ILE A 79 -0.61 -11.46 -2.92
CA ILE A 79 0.57 -11.97 -2.21
C ILE A 79 0.19 -12.14 -0.73
N ASP A 80 0.32 -13.37 -0.24
CA ASP A 80 0.21 -13.67 1.17
C ASP A 80 1.60 -13.56 1.81
N PHE A 81 1.81 -12.47 2.56
CA PHE A 81 3.07 -12.15 3.18
C PHE A 81 3.10 -12.66 4.62
N GLN A 82 3.79 -13.79 4.82
CA GLN A 82 3.85 -14.49 6.10
C GLN A 82 4.65 -13.68 7.14
N CYS A 83 4.03 -13.41 8.28
CA CYS A 83 4.70 -12.88 9.47
C CYS A 83 3.92 -13.23 10.75
N HIS A 84 4.56 -13.17 11.91
CA HIS A 84 3.86 -13.35 13.17
C HIS A 84 2.81 -12.23 13.42
N ARG A 85 1.67 -12.59 14.03
CA ARG A 85 0.52 -11.69 14.25
C ARG A 85 0.89 -10.34 14.85
N SER A 86 1.78 -10.31 15.84
CA SER A 86 2.22 -9.08 16.52
C SER A 86 2.87 -8.05 15.60
N TYR A 87 3.46 -8.48 14.47
CA TYR A 87 4.11 -7.59 13.52
C TYR A 87 3.22 -7.22 12.33
N SER A 88 2.09 -7.90 12.14
CA SER A 88 1.30 -7.82 10.91
C SER A 88 0.89 -6.40 10.49
N ILE A 89 0.40 -5.57 11.43
CA ILE A 89 -0.02 -4.20 11.15
C ILE A 89 1.20 -3.36 10.72
N LYS A 90 2.29 -3.43 11.48
CA LYS A 90 3.56 -2.76 11.19
C LYS A 90 4.14 -3.15 9.84
N ILE A 91 4.20 -4.44 9.58
CA ILE A 91 4.72 -4.96 8.31
C ILE A 91 3.80 -4.58 7.15
N SER A 92 2.48 -4.50 7.34
CA SER A 92 1.58 -4.03 6.27
C SER A 92 1.86 -2.58 5.84
N GLN A 93 2.40 -1.74 6.72
CA GLN A 93 2.88 -0.41 6.33
C GLN A 93 4.27 -0.49 5.66
N LEU A 94 5.20 -1.19 6.32
CA LEU A 94 6.61 -1.24 5.89
C LEU A 94 6.84 -1.97 4.57
N VAL A 95 6.01 -2.95 4.25
CA VAL A 95 6.18 -3.84 3.08
C VAL A 95 6.20 -3.08 1.76
N ARG A 96 5.53 -1.93 1.73
CA ARG A 96 5.43 -1.04 0.57
C ARG A 96 6.79 -0.47 0.14
N MET A 97 7.72 -0.26 1.05
CA MET A 97 9.07 0.25 0.69
C MET A 97 9.96 -0.81 0.07
N PHE A 98 9.60 -2.09 0.20
CA PHE A 98 10.40 -3.22 -0.27
C PHE A 98 9.83 -3.85 -1.54
N VAL A 99 8.91 -3.16 -2.23
CA VAL A 99 8.29 -3.64 -3.49
C VAL A 99 9.30 -3.87 -4.61
N GLY A 100 10.49 -3.26 -4.53
CA GLY A 100 11.61 -3.54 -5.42
C GLY A 100 12.09 -5.01 -5.39
N PHE A 101 11.75 -5.77 -4.35
CA PHE A 101 12.12 -7.18 -4.19
C PHE A 101 11.03 -8.17 -4.63
N ILE A 102 9.85 -7.71 -5.07
CA ILE A 102 8.84 -8.59 -5.68
C ILE A 102 9.47 -9.37 -6.86
N SER A 103 9.06 -10.61 -7.12
CA SER A 103 9.67 -11.42 -8.20
C SER A 103 9.62 -10.74 -9.57
N ASN A 104 10.66 -10.93 -10.38
CA ASN A 104 10.69 -10.52 -11.80
C ASN A 104 9.66 -11.25 -12.67
N ASP A 105 9.12 -12.37 -12.19
CA ASP A 105 8.02 -13.09 -12.84
C ASP A 105 6.70 -12.32 -12.77
N ILE A 106 6.55 -11.43 -11.79
CA ILE A 106 5.35 -10.58 -11.60
C ILE A 106 5.63 -9.19 -12.18
N VAL A 107 6.63 -8.50 -11.64
CA VAL A 107 6.98 -7.11 -12.00
C VAL A 107 8.41 -7.06 -12.48
N LYS A 108 8.68 -6.52 -13.66
CA LYS A 108 10.05 -6.41 -14.20
C LYS A 108 10.74 -5.17 -13.67
N ASP A 109 12.06 -5.14 -13.71
CA ASP A 109 12.85 -4.00 -13.19
C ASP A 109 12.55 -2.66 -13.89
N ILE A 110 12.14 -2.70 -15.16
CA ILE A 110 11.73 -1.53 -15.95
C ILE A 110 10.31 -1.04 -15.67
N ASP A 111 9.48 -1.85 -15.00
CA ASP A 111 8.08 -1.50 -14.73
C ASP A 111 8.00 -0.47 -13.59
N TYR A 112 6.96 0.37 -13.61
CA TYR A 112 6.69 1.34 -12.55
C TYR A 112 5.76 0.77 -11.49
N ILE A 113 6.01 1.11 -10.23
CA ILE A 113 5.21 0.71 -9.07
C ILE A 113 4.81 1.95 -8.28
N ILE A 114 3.51 2.13 -8.10
CA ILE A 114 2.92 3.02 -7.09
C ILE A 114 2.72 2.23 -5.81
N THR A 115 3.19 2.76 -4.68
CA THR A 115 2.80 2.26 -3.36
C THR A 115 1.70 3.15 -2.79
N THR A 116 0.63 2.56 -2.25
CA THR A 116 -0.51 3.31 -1.71
C THR A 116 -1.11 2.66 -0.47
N ASP A 117 -1.88 3.44 0.30
CA ASP A 117 -2.82 2.90 1.29
C ASP A 117 -4.02 2.25 0.58
N ILE A 118 -4.62 1.25 1.23
CA ILE A 118 -5.72 0.45 0.64
C ILE A 118 -7.07 1.16 0.66
N ASP A 119 -7.20 2.19 1.48
CA ASP A 119 -8.35 3.08 1.63
C ASP A 119 -8.21 4.38 0.82
N LEU A 120 -7.25 4.45 -0.12
CA LEU A 120 -7.09 5.55 -1.05
C LEU A 120 -7.46 5.11 -2.48
N ILE A 121 -8.46 5.77 -3.06
CA ILE A 121 -8.99 5.46 -4.40
C ILE A 121 -8.70 6.60 -5.38
N PRO A 122 -8.12 6.31 -6.57
CA PRO A 122 -7.93 7.31 -7.61
C PRO A 122 -9.24 7.63 -8.34
N LEU A 123 -9.60 8.92 -8.41
CA LEU A 123 -10.75 9.41 -9.17
C LEU A 123 -10.34 9.93 -10.55
N ASN A 124 -9.19 10.60 -10.65
CA ASN A 124 -8.70 11.21 -11.87
C ASN A 124 -7.41 10.56 -12.37
N LYS A 125 -7.45 9.97 -13.58
CA LYS A 125 -6.30 9.30 -14.21
C LYS A 125 -5.13 10.24 -14.48
N ASN A 126 -5.38 11.51 -14.75
CA ASN A 126 -4.33 12.44 -15.21
C ASN A 126 -3.30 12.73 -14.12
N ASN A 127 -3.69 12.59 -12.85
CA ASN A 127 -2.84 12.75 -11.67
C ASN A 127 -1.97 11.53 -11.36
N TYR A 128 -1.99 10.52 -12.22
CA TYR A 128 -1.16 9.33 -12.09
C TYR A 128 -0.42 9.03 -13.39
N ILE A 129 -0.13 10.07 -14.19
CA ILE A 129 0.70 9.95 -15.39
C ILE A 129 2.13 10.30 -15.04
N ILE A 130 3.04 9.35 -15.26
CA ILE A 130 4.48 9.59 -15.14
C ILE A 130 4.90 10.56 -16.26
N LYS A 131 5.44 11.72 -15.89
CA LYS A 131 5.89 12.75 -16.83
C LYS A 131 7.16 12.30 -17.56
N ASN A 132 7.30 12.71 -18.82
CA ASN A 132 8.53 12.46 -19.57
C ASN A 132 9.73 13.12 -18.88
N GLY A 133 10.85 12.40 -18.84
CA GLY A 133 12.09 12.89 -18.20
C GLY A 133 12.13 12.76 -16.69
N THR A 134 11.10 12.20 -16.04
CA THR A 134 11.14 11.87 -14.61
C THR A 134 11.28 10.36 -14.38
N HIS A 135 11.82 9.99 -13.23
CA HIS A 135 12.00 8.61 -12.79
C HIS A 135 10.82 8.12 -11.93
N GLY A 136 9.81 8.96 -11.77
CA GLY A 136 8.71 8.74 -10.83
C GLY A 136 8.08 10.05 -10.35
N PHE A 137 7.18 9.91 -9.38
CA PHE A 137 6.52 11.04 -8.71
C PHE A 137 6.16 10.70 -7.27
N ILE A 138 5.98 11.74 -6.46
CA ILE A 138 5.44 11.65 -5.09
C ILE A 138 4.22 12.56 -5.04
N TYR A 139 3.07 11.98 -4.71
CA TYR A 139 1.83 12.73 -4.55
C TYR A 139 1.82 13.46 -3.21
N ASN A 140 1.38 14.72 -3.19
CA ASN A 140 1.32 15.56 -1.99
C ASN A 140 2.65 15.59 -1.20
N ALA A 141 3.79 15.61 -1.89
CA ALA A 141 5.14 15.52 -1.30
C ALA A 141 5.47 16.60 -0.25
N PHE A 142 4.65 17.64 -0.16
CA PHE A 142 4.85 18.80 0.71
C PHE A 142 3.74 18.98 1.75
N CYS A 143 2.90 17.97 2.01
CA CYS A 143 1.82 18.03 3.00
C CYS A 143 2.28 18.15 4.46
N CYS A 144 3.50 17.71 4.74
CA CYS A 144 3.84 17.16 6.03
C CYS A 144 5.13 17.79 6.58
N GLU A 145 5.34 17.62 7.89
CA GLU A 145 6.42 18.29 8.63
C GLU A 145 7.82 17.80 8.24
N ILE A 146 8.82 18.50 8.77
CA ILE A 146 10.22 18.07 8.73
C ILE A 146 10.57 17.32 10.01
N PHE A 147 11.52 16.40 9.93
CA PHE A 147 12.05 15.69 11.10
C PHE A 147 13.57 15.63 11.06
N LYS A 148 14.18 15.45 12.24
CA LYS A 148 15.62 15.25 12.37
C LYS A 148 15.91 13.79 12.66
N ARG A 149 16.89 13.22 11.95
CA ARG A 149 17.37 11.85 12.17
C ARG A 149 18.77 11.73 11.58
N ARG A 150 19.65 10.91 12.17
CA ARG A 150 21.01 10.70 11.66
C ARG A 150 21.74 12.02 11.33
N GLU A 151 21.62 13.02 12.21
CA GLU A 151 22.21 14.36 12.06
C GLU A 151 21.75 15.15 10.81
N LYS A 152 20.74 14.66 10.08
CA LYS A 152 20.14 15.31 8.92
C LYS A 152 18.71 15.77 9.19
N VAL A 153 18.25 16.72 8.37
CA VAL A 153 16.86 17.19 8.34
C VAL A 153 16.19 16.62 7.11
N TYR A 154 15.09 15.90 7.32
CA TYR A 154 14.31 15.27 6.27
C TYR A 154 12.93 15.91 6.18
N ARG A 155 12.34 15.91 5.00
CA ARG A 155 10.90 16.17 4.83
C ARG A 155 10.15 14.86 4.85
N ILE A 156 9.04 14.79 5.59
CA ILE A 156 8.15 13.63 5.56
C ILE A 156 7.41 13.61 4.22
N TYR A 157 7.58 12.52 3.47
CA TYR A 157 6.75 12.20 2.33
C TYR A 157 5.58 11.32 2.80
N PRO A 158 4.33 11.65 2.44
CA PRO A 158 3.21 10.80 2.75
C PRO A 158 3.33 9.51 1.94
N MET A 159 3.10 8.36 2.58
CA MET A 159 2.98 7.07 1.89
C MET A 159 1.63 6.91 1.15
N SER A 160 1.05 8.03 0.74
CA SER A 160 -0.22 8.08 -0.01
C SER A 160 -0.02 7.50 -1.40
N HIS A 161 0.78 8.14 -2.26
CA HIS A 161 1.17 7.59 -3.56
C HIS A 161 2.61 7.96 -3.92
N ILE A 162 3.51 6.98 -3.90
CA ILE A 162 4.89 7.12 -4.38
C ILE A 162 5.08 6.19 -5.57
N CYS A 163 5.37 6.76 -6.74
CA CYS A 163 5.61 6.03 -7.98
C CYS A 163 7.08 6.06 -8.33
N LEU A 164 7.71 4.88 -8.49
CA LEU A 164 9.09 4.73 -8.97
C LEU A 164 9.20 3.47 -9.83
N SER A 165 10.26 3.34 -10.63
CA SER A 165 10.55 2.03 -11.23
C SER A 165 10.85 0.99 -10.15
N LYS A 166 10.55 -0.28 -10.42
CA LYS A 166 10.88 -1.39 -9.51
C LYS A 166 12.38 -1.40 -9.16
N GLN A 167 13.23 -1.18 -10.17
CA GLN A 167 14.68 -1.10 -9.96
C GLN A 167 15.04 0.02 -8.99
N LEU A 168 14.44 1.21 -9.14
CA LEU A 168 14.71 2.33 -8.25
C LEU A 168 14.27 2.03 -6.81
N TRP A 169 13.08 1.45 -6.61
CA TRP A 169 12.64 0.96 -5.29
C TRP A 169 13.66 0.01 -4.65
N ARG A 170 14.23 -0.92 -5.42
CA ARG A 170 15.26 -1.84 -4.94
C ARG A 170 16.55 -1.11 -4.56
N ASN A 171 16.99 -0.17 -5.41
CA ASN A 171 18.22 0.59 -5.20
C ASN A 171 18.14 1.50 -3.97
N LEU A 172 16.97 2.08 -3.67
CA LEU A 172 16.76 2.83 -2.42
C LEU A 172 17.20 2.02 -1.21
N VAL A 173 16.81 0.75 -1.13
CA VAL A 173 17.19 -0.15 -0.03
C VAL A 173 18.65 -0.60 -0.15
N LEU A 174 19.09 -1.01 -1.35
CA LEU A 174 20.44 -1.58 -1.56
C LEU A 174 21.59 -0.57 -1.49
N GLU A 175 21.31 0.72 -1.62
CA GLU A 175 22.31 1.78 -1.49
C GLU A 175 22.18 2.58 -0.19
N SER A 176 21.20 2.21 0.64
CA SER A 176 20.93 2.87 1.92
C SER A 176 22.10 2.80 2.89
N THR A 177 22.16 3.80 3.77
CA THR A 177 23.13 3.83 4.87
C THR A 177 22.93 2.65 5.83
N GLN A 178 21.68 2.26 6.09
CA GLN A 178 21.33 1.10 6.92
C GLN A 178 21.97 -0.18 6.39
N ARG A 179 21.92 -0.42 5.07
CA ARG A 179 22.56 -1.60 4.50
C ARG A 179 24.06 -1.57 4.70
N LYS A 180 24.71 -0.42 4.49
CA LYS A 180 26.17 -0.28 4.66
C LYS A 180 26.57 -0.62 6.08
N GLU A 181 25.87 -0.08 7.07
CA GLU A 181 26.08 -0.38 8.49
C GLU A 181 25.91 -1.88 8.78
N LEU A 182 24.84 -2.48 8.28
CA LEU A 182 24.58 -3.92 8.42
C LEU A 182 25.67 -4.79 7.78
N LEU A 183 26.25 -4.36 6.64
CA LEU A 183 27.37 -5.06 6.00
C LEU A 183 28.66 -5.03 6.83
N HIS A 184 28.87 -4.01 7.66
CA HIS A 184 30.04 -3.88 8.51
C HIS A 184 29.94 -4.65 9.84
N SER A 185 28.73 -4.99 10.29
CA SER A 185 28.52 -5.80 11.49
C SER A 185 28.66 -7.29 11.19
N ASN A 186 29.88 -7.85 11.31
CA ASN A 186 30.24 -9.29 11.20
C ASN A 186 29.06 -10.25 10.91
N LEU A 187 28.73 -10.41 9.62
CA LEU A 187 27.48 -11.03 9.19
C LEU A 187 27.56 -12.56 9.09
N SER A 188 26.48 -13.23 9.51
CA SER A 188 26.23 -14.62 9.13
C SER A 188 25.95 -14.75 7.62
N SER A 189 26.08 -15.96 7.08
CA SER A 189 25.76 -16.27 5.67
C SER A 189 24.30 -15.93 5.31
N LEU A 190 23.36 -16.12 6.24
CA LEU A 190 21.95 -15.77 6.07
C LEU A 190 21.75 -14.26 5.86
N ASN A 191 22.42 -13.43 6.67
CA ASN A 191 22.33 -11.97 6.53
C ASN A 191 22.92 -11.49 5.20
N THR A 192 23.92 -12.19 4.66
CA THR A 192 24.49 -11.85 3.34
C THR A 192 23.45 -11.96 2.22
N ILE A 193 22.56 -12.96 2.26
CA ILE A 193 21.48 -13.11 1.27
C ILE A 193 20.43 -12.00 1.43
N LEU A 194 19.99 -11.74 2.66
CA LEU A 194 18.98 -10.70 2.97
C LEU A 194 19.44 -9.27 2.61
N LEU A 195 20.76 -9.05 2.53
CA LEU A 195 21.37 -7.78 2.14
C LEU A 195 21.80 -7.76 0.66
N SER A 196 21.43 -8.75 -0.14
CA SER A 196 21.82 -8.85 -1.56
C SER A 196 20.73 -8.36 -2.50
N ASN A 197 21.08 -8.20 -3.78
CA ASN A 197 20.10 -7.95 -4.84
C ASN A 197 19.17 -9.14 -5.13
N LYS A 198 19.48 -10.31 -4.57
CA LYS A 198 18.66 -11.53 -4.62
C LYS A 198 17.87 -11.74 -3.33
N ALA A 199 17.84 -10.75 -2.43
CA ALA A 199 17.07 -10.85 -1.20
C ALA A 199 15.60 -11.15 -1.51
N PRO A 200 14.95 -12.07 -0.77
CA PRO A 200 13.54 -12.36 -0.96
C PRO A 200 12.69 -11.19 -0.48
N PHE A 201 11.52 -11.01 -1.10
CA PHE A 201 10.46 -10.18 -0.56
C PHE A 201 9.80 -10.90 0.62
N SER A 202 10.41 -10.78 1.81
CA SER A 202 10.04 -11.55 2.99
C SER A 202 10.10 -10.71 4.27
N PHE A 203 9.47 -11.23 5.33
CA PHE A 203 9.48 -10.62 6.65
C PHE A 203 10.91 -10.39 7.15
N ASP A 204 11.80 -11.38 6.99
CA ASP A 204 13.17 -11.29 7.49
C ASP A 204 13.96 -10.16 6.83
N THR A 205 13.82 -9.98 5.52
CA THR A 205 14.44 -8.86 4.79
C THR A 205 13.96 -7.52 5.37
N ILE A 206 12.65 -7.36 5.54
CA ILE A 206 12.06 -6.09 6.00
C ILE A 206 12.44 -5.82 7.45
N SER A 207 12.33 -6.84 8.30
CA SER A 207 12.65 -6.80 9.71
C SER A 207 14.11 -6.45 9.95
N LEU A 208 15.04 -7.03 9.19
CA LEU A 208 16.48 -6.75 9.34
C LEU A 208 16.80 -5.26 9.17
N TYR A 209 16.32 -4.64 8.10
CA TYR A 209 16.60 -3.23 7.80
C TYR A 209 15.88 -2.29 8.77
N THR A 210 14.60 -2.55 9.02
CA THR A 210 13.75 -1.63 9.79
C THR A 210 14.00 -1.75 11.29
N ARG A 211 14.30 -2.94 11.81
CA ARG A 211 14.72 -3.13 13.20
C ARG A 211 16.09 -2.50 13.47
N HIS A 212 17.03 -2.58 12.52
CA HIS A 212 18.30 -1.87 12.62
C HIS A 212 18.10 -0.35 12.71
N GLU A 213 17.18 0.19 11.90
CA GLU A 213 16.90 1.62 11.92
C GLU A 213 16.18 2.08 13.19
N PHE A 214 15.12 1.38 13.60
CA PHE A 214 14.22 1.86 14.66
C PHE A 214 14.48 1.24 16.04
N GLY A 215 15.37 0.25 16.14
CA GLY A 215 15.72 -0.41 17.39
C GLY A 215 14.49 -0.92 18.14
N GLN A 216 14.39 -0.56 19.42
CA GLN A 216 13.29 -1.01 20.29
C GLN A 216 11.90 -0.55 19.82
N ILE A 217 11.78 0.57 19.08
CA ILE A 217 10.51 1.04 18.52
C ILE A 217 9.96 0.02 17.49
N TYR A 218 10.84 -0.71 16.82
CA TYR A 218 10.41 -1.79 15.92
C TYR A 218 9.80 -2.98 16.66
N ASP A 219 10.17 -3.21 17.92
CA ASP A 219 9.66 -4.35 18.69
C ASP A 219 8.39 -4.03 19.49
N THR A 220 7.96 -2.76 19.54
CA THR A 220 6.72 -2.38 20.23
C THR A 220 5.47 -2.79 19.44
N ASN A 221 4.38 -3.07 20.16
CA ASN A 221 3.07 -3.15 19.51
C ASN A 221 2.71 -1.78 18.92
N MET A 222 2.05 -1.81 17.76
CA MET A 222 1.73 -0.60 17.02
C MET A 222 0.23 -0.35 17.02
N LYS A 223 -0.20 0.79 17.57
CA LYS A 223 -1.55 1.34 17.44
C LYS A 223 -1.51 2.62 16.62
N LYS A 224 -2.69 3.00 16.10
CA LYS A 224 -2.83 4.25 15.35
C LYS A 224 -2.45 5.45 16.22
N GLY A 225 -1.52 6.27 15.71
CA GLY A 225 -1.01 7.46 16.40
C GLY A 225 0.26 7.25 17.22
N ASP A 226 0.70 6.01 17.44
CA ASP A 226 1.97 5.74 18.13
C ASP A 226 3.18 6.17 17.28
N PRO A 227 4.36 6.42 17.88
CA PRO A 227 5.58 6.72 17.12
C PRO A 227 5.93 5.64 16.06
N ALA A 228 5.60 4.38 16.35
CA ALA A 228 5.77 3.26 15.42
C ALA A 228 4.87 3.37 14.17
N TRP A 229 3.74 4.09 14.25
CA TRP A 229 2.75 4.21 13.18
C TRP A 229 3.28 4.95 11.93
N PHE A 230 4.28 5.81 12.11
CA PHE A 230 4.86 6.63 11.04
C PHE A 230 6.21 6.10 10.53
N MET A 231 6.61 4.90 10.94
CA MET A 231 7.93 4.36 10.56
C MET A 231 8.08 4.20 9.05
N ASP A 232 7.02 3.86 8.32
CA ASP A 232 7.07 3.74 6.87
C ASP A 232 7.31 5.10 6.18
N GLN A 233 6.63 6.15 6.63
CA GLN A 233 6.81 7.52 6.13
C GLN A 233 8.20 8.04 6.48
N ILE A 234 8.66 7.84 7.72
CA ILE A 234 10.00 8.23 8.16
C ILE A 234 11.05 7.50 7.32
N TYR A 235 10.94 6.19 7.20
CA TYR A 235 11.95 5.38 6.54
C TYR A 235 11.99 5.64 5.03
N SER A 236 10.84 5.70 4.36
CA SER A 236 10.78 6.02 2.93
C SER A 236 11.35 7.40 2.63
N SER A 237 11.08 8.38 3.50
CA SER A 237 11.61 9.74 3.37
C SER A 237 13.13 9.78 3.47
N MET A 238 13.71 9.05 4.42
CA MET A 238 15.16 8.92 4.55
C MET A 238 15.77 8.27 3.30
N LEU A 239 15.23 7.12 2.88
CA LEU A 239 15.72 6.38 1.72
C LEU A 239 15.69 7.24 0.45
N LEU A 240 14.57 7.90 0.19
CA LEU A 240 14.41 8.78 -0.98
C LEU A 240 15.33 9.99 -0.93
N HIS A 241 15.43 10.65 0.22
CA HIS A 241 16.28 11.83 0.39
C HIS A 241 17.75 11.48 0.17
N ASP A 242 18.27 10.50 0.91
CA ASP A 242 19.68 10.11 0.84
C ASP A 242 20.05 9.62 -0.57
N TYR A 243 19.15 8.90 -1.25
CA TYR A 243 19.39 8.43 -2.61
C TYR A 243 19.42 9.58 -3.63
N CYS A 244 18.48 10.53 -3.55
CA CYS A 244 18.45 11.68 -4.46
C CYS A 244 19.63 12.63 -4.23
N GLU A 245 20.11 12.75 -2.99
CA GLU A 245 21.32 13.52 -2.66
C GLU A 245 22.56 12.91 -3.32
N LYS A 246 22.68 11.58 -3.30
CA LYS A 246 23.79 10.85 -3.91
C LYS A 246 23.72 10.81 -5.45
N HIS A 247 22.51 10.79 -6.02
CA HIS A 247 22.27 10.61 -7.46
C HIS A 247 21.54 11.82 -8.04
N SER A 248 22.29 12.90 -8.32
CA SER A 248 21.74 14.18 -8.77
C SER A 248 21.01 14.13 -10.12
N ASN A 249 21.22 13.07 -10.91
CA ASN A 249 20.54 12.82 -12.18
C ASN A 249 19.13 12.21 -12.00
N ILE A 250 18.76 11.82 -10.78
CA ILE A 250 17.45 11.25 -10.49
C ILE A 250 16.44 12.38 -10.25
N ILE A 251 15.48 12.46 -11.15
CA ILE A 251 14.41 13.47 -11.12
C ILE A 251 13.11 12.80 -10.69
N ILE A 252 12.60 13.14 -9.50
CA ILE A 252 11.28 12.73 -9.00
C ILE A 252 10.35 13.94 -9.01
N ASP A 253 9.20 13.82 -9.67
CA ASP A 253 8.19 14.88 -9.67
C ASP A 253 7.51 14.98 -8.30
N LYS A 254 7.80 16.05 -7.56
CA LYS A 254 7.23 16.33 -6.23
C LYS A 254 6.06 17.31 -6.26
N PHE A 255 5.80 17.93 -7.41
CA PHE A 255 4.71 18.89 -7.61
C PHE A 255 3.53 18.26 -8.34
N HIS A 256 3.34 16.95 -8.13
CA HIS A 256 2.30 16.22 -8.81
C HIS A 256 0.92 16.58 -8.26
N GLY A 257 0.33 17.64 -8.83
CA GLY A 257 -1.05 18.10 -8.65
C GLY A 257 -1.37 18.71 -7.27
N PRO A 258 -1.92 19.94 -7.17
CA PRO A 258 -2.73 20.30 -6.01
C PRO A 258 -4.03 19.47 -6.08
N SER A 259 -4.04 18.33 -5.39
CA SER A 259 -5.19 17.43 -5.36
C SER A 259 -6.27 17.94 -4.42
N ALA A 260 -7.49 18.07 -4.91
CA ALA A 260 -8.63 18.03 -4.02
C ALA A 260 -8.91 16.56 -3.66
N ARG A 261 -8.66 16.17 -2.41
CA ARG A 261 -9.02 14.85 -1.90
C ARG A 261 -10.40 14.89 -1.25
N LEU A 262 -11.24 13.91 -1.59
CA LEU A 262 -12.46 13.65 -0.84
C LEU A 262 -12.11 12.87 0.43
N ASP A 263 -12.08 13.54 1.57
CA ASP A 263 -11.77 12.89 2.85
C ASP A 263 -13.02 12.34 3.56
N SER A 264 -12.83 11.25 4.31
CA SER A 264 -13.85 10.58 5.12
C SER A 264 -14.53 11.49 6.15
N GLY A 265 -13.85 12.55 6.60
CA GLY A 265 -14.40 13.54 7.53
C GLY A 265 -15.34 14.57 6.89
N PHE A 266 -15.52 14.57 5.57
CA PHE A 266 -16.38 15.54 4.90
C PHE A 266 -17.86 15.20 5.06
N SER A 267 -18.70 16.23 4.97
CA SER A 267 -20.14 16.07 5.14
C SER A 267 -20.76 15.17 4.06
N PRO A 268 -21.91 14.51 4.33
CA PRO A 268 -22.58 13.66 3.33
C PRO A 268 -22.86 14.35 1.99
N GLN A 269 -22.97 15.67 1.96
CA GLN A 269 -23.15 16.44 0.72
C GLN A 269 -21.95 16.32 -0.23
N ALA A 270 -20.73 16.20 0.30
CA ALA A 270 -19.51 16.04 -0.50
C ALA A 270 -19.49 14.69 -1.27
N TRP A 271 -20.22 13.69 -0.78
CA TRP A 271 -20.33 12.35 -1.35
C TRP A 271 -21.46 12.21 -2.38
N LYS A 272 -22.14 13.30 -2.74
CA LYS A 272 -23.12 13.32 -3.83
C LYS A 272 -22.43 13.26 -5.20
N LEU A 273 -23.03 12.54 -6.14
CA LEU A 273 -22.49 12.31 -7.50
C LEU A 273 -21.99 13.59 -8.19
N GLU A 274 -22.76 14.68 -8.09
CA GLU A 274 -22.45 15.98 -8.70
C GLU A 274 -21.19 16.65 -8.14
N GLN A 275 -20.82 16.32 -6.90
CA GLN A 275 -19.67 16.88 -6.20
C GLN A 275 -18.39 16.06 -6.45
N LEU A 276 -18.51 14.77 -6.75
CA LEU A 276 -17.37 13.87 -6.92
C LEU A 276 -16.41 14.31 -8.03
N LYS A 277 -16.91 14.99 -9.06
CA LYS A 277 -16.09 15.55 -10.16
C LYS A 277 -15.10 16.63 -9.72
N ARG A 278 -15.19 17.13 -8.49
CA ARG A 278 -14.31 18.16 -7.93
C ARG A 278 -13.07 17.58 -7.27
N TYR A 279 -13.02 16.26 -7.11
CA TYR A 279 -11.96 15.57 -6.38
C TYR A 279 -11.16 14.67 -7.32
N ASP A 280 -9.87 14.52 -7.02
CA ASP A 280 -8.93 13.73 -7.81
C ASP A 280 -8.65 12.36 -7.18
N ASP A 281 -8.77 12.27 -5.86
CA ASP A 281 -8.67 11.06 -5.05
C ASP A 281 -9.70 11.06 -3.92
N ALA A 282 -9.95 9.89 -3.34
CA ALA A 282 -10.83 9.73 -2.19
C ALA A 282 -10.16 8.91 -1.09
N HIS A 283 -10.19 9.42 0.14
CA HIS A 283 -9.87 8.68 1.35
C HIS A 283 -11.14 8.13 1.97
N LEU A 284 -11.25 6.80 1.97
CA LEU A 284 -12.49 6.12 2.34
C LEU A 284 -12.74 6.19 3.85
N ILE A 285 -14.02 6.20 4.23
CA ILE A 285 -14.46 6.01 5.62
C ILE A 285 -14.01 4.63 6.11
N HIS A 286 -13.87 4.41 7.42
CA HIS A 286 -13.42 3.10 7.91
C HIS A 286 -14.62 2.16 8.14
N ASP A 287 -14.79 1.63 9.34
CA ASP A 287 -15.80 0.61 9.63
C ASP A 287 -17.22 1.17 9.66
N GLU A 288 -17.39 2.49 9.63
CA GLU A 288 -18.69 3.16 9.46
C GLU A 288 -19.38 2.74 8.15
N ILE A 289 -18.61 2.30 7.14
CA ILE A 289 -19.11 1.78 5.86
C ILE A 289 -20.09 0.62 6.01
N PHE A 290 -20.02 -0.12 7.12
CA PHE A 290 -20.88 -1.28 7.37
C PHE A 290 -22.29 -0.90 7.84
N SER A 291 -22.57 0.39 8.04
CA SER A 291 -23.93 0.88 8.20
C SER A 291 -24.63 1.03 6.84
N SER A 292 -25.91 0.68 6.78
CA SER A 292 -26.69 0.78 5.53
C SER A 292 -26.72 2.21 4.96
N TYR A 293 -26.77 3.21 5.85
CA TYR A 293 -26.75 4.62 5.48
C TYR A 293 -25.42 5.00 4.81
N GLN A 294 -24.28 4.69 5.43
CA GLN A 294 -22.98 5.04 4.87
C GLN A 294 -22.67 4.26 3.60
N TYR A 295 -23.04 2.98 3.53
CA TYR A 295 -22.89 2.21 2.30
C TYR A 295 -23.72 2.81 1.16
N SER A 296 -24.95 3.24 1.42
CA SER A 296 -25.80 3.92 0.41
C SER A 296 -25.13 5.20 -0.11
N MET A 297 -24.50 5.98 0.76
CA MET A 297 -23.73 7.16 0.34
C MET A 297 -22.50 6.78 -0.49
N PHE A 298 -21.75 5.77 -0.05
CA PHE A 298 -20.58 5.26 -0.76
C PHE A 298 -20.92 4.69 -2.14
N LYS A 299 -22.13 4.15 -2.33
CA LYS A 299 -22.58 3.69 -3.66
C LYS A 299 -22.61 4.81 -4.70
N ASN A 300 -22.80 6.08 -4.31
CA ASN A 300 -22.68 7.20 -5.26
C ASN A 300 -21.26 7.26 -5.85
N LEU A 301 -20.24 7.02 -5.03
CA LEU A 301 -18.86 6.93 -5.49
C LEU A 301 -18.67 5.72 -6.40
N LEU A 302 -19.20 4.55 -6.04
CA LEU A 302 -19.11 3.35 -6.88
C LEU A 302 -19.76 3.56 -8.26
N PHE A 303 -20.95 4.15 -8.33
CA PHE A 303 -21.62 4.48 -9.59
C PHE A 303 -20.92 5.59 -10.39
N TYR A 304 -20.20 6.48 -9.71
CA TYR A 304 -19.39 7.49 -10.38
C TYR A 304 -18.20 6.87 -11.12
N ILE A 305 -17.53 5.88 -10.51
CA ILE A 305 -16.28 5.32 -11.03
C ILE A 305 -16.48 4.04 -11.84
N PHE A 306 -17.55 3.27 -11.63
CA PHE A 306 -17.75 1.96 -12.25
C PHE A 306 -19.08 1.84 -13.00
N ASN A 307 -19.12 0.86 -13.91
CA ASN A 307 -20.38 0.47 -14.56
C ASN A 307 -21.30 -0.30 -13.59
N SER A 308 -22.60 -0.33 -13.90
CA SER A 308 -23.61 -0.94 -13.04
C SER A 308 -23.38 -2.43 -12.74
N SER A 309 -22.78 -3.18 -13.68
CA SER A 309 -22.49 -4.60 -13.48
C SER A 309 -21.49 -4.80 -12.34
N LEU A 310 -20.40 -4.04 -12.35
CA LEU A 310 -19.37 -4.13 -11.34
C LEU A 310 -19.84 -3.56 -9.98
N VAL A 311 -20.68 -2.51 -10.00
CA VAL A 311 -21.31 -2.02 -8.76
C VAL A 311 -22.20 -3.09 -8.13
N ASN A 312 -22.95 -3.86 -8.92
CA ASN A 312 -23.76 -4.98 -8.41
C ASN A 312 -22.89 -6.09 -7.81
N ASP A 313 -21.73 -6.40 -8.41
CA ASP A 313 -20.77 -7.33 -7.82
C ASP A 313 -20.27 -6.82 -6.44
N PHE A 314 -20.02 -5.52 -6.31
CA PHE A 314 -19.65 -4.92 -5.01
C PHE A 314 -20.79 -4.93 -3.99
N ASP A 315 -22.05 -4.76 -4.41
CA ASP A 315 -23.23 -4.90 -3.55
C ASP A 315 -23.36 -6.32 -2.99
N LEU A 316 -23.16 -7.33 -3.84
CA LEU A 316 -23.16 -8.74 -3.41
C LEU A 316 -22.03 -9.01 -2.43
N TYR A 317 -20.82 -8.56 -2.77
CA TYR A 317 -19.65 -8.67 -1.91
C TYR A 317 -19.86 -8.00 -0.54
N TYR A 318 -20.43 -6.80 -0.50
CA TYR A 318 -20.76 -6.10 0.74
C TYR A 318 -21.73 -6.91 1.62
N LYS A 319 -22.80 -7.45 1.03
CA LYS A 319 -23.76 -8.30 1.75
C LYS A 319 -23.10 -9.55 2.32
N GLU A 320 -22.29 -10.24 1.52
CA GLU A 320 -21.55 -11.43 1.96
C GLU A 320 -20.55 -11.09 3.07
N PHE A 321 -19.81 -9.99 2.93
CA PHE A 321 -18.86 -9.53 3.93
C PHE A 321 -19.55 -9.19 5.25
N LEU A 322 -20.68 -8.47 5.22
CA LEU A 322 -21.48 -8.16 6.41
C LEU A 322 -21.96 -9.41 7.16
N LEU A 323 -22.34 -10.48 6.46
CA LEU A 323 -22.75 -11.73 7.08
C LEU A 323 -21.61 -12.36 7.91
N THR A 324 -20.36 -12.16 7.51
CA THR A 324 -19.20 -12.62 8.30
C THR A 324 -19.03 -11.84 9.61
N LEU A 325 -19.39 -10.55 9.63
CA LEU A 325 -19.26 -9.68 10.79
C LEU A 325 -20.33 -10.01 11.85
N ARG A 326 -21.58 -10.24 11.42
CA ARG A 326 -22.71 -10.55 12.31
C ARG A 326 -22.59 -11.89 13.04
N ASN A 327 -21.77 -12.81 12.53
CA ASN A 327 -21.53 -14.10 13.18
C ASN A 327 -20.58 -14.01 14.39
N LYS A 328 -19.99 -12.84 14.68
CA LYS A 328 -19.25 -12.59 15.93
C LYS A 328 -20.13 -12.19 17.12
N THR A 329 -21.31 -11.61 16.90
CA THR A 329 -22.18 -11.10 17.98
C THR A 329 -23.13 -12.14 18.58
N LYS A 330 -23.12 -13.40 18.09
CA LYS A 330 -23.97 -14.49 18.61
C LYS A 330 -23.24 -15.46 19.57
N VAL A 331 -22.01 -15.15 19.96
CA VAL A 331 -21.24 -15.94 20.93
C VAL A 331 -20.96 -15.06 22.15
N HIS A 332 -21.99 -14.81 22.94
CA HIS A 332 -21.89 -14.40 24.34
C HIS A 332 -23.07 -14.97 25.11
#